data_AF-A0A7C6LNI7-F1
#
_entry.id   AF-A0A7C6LNI7-F1
#
_cell.length_a   1.000
_cell.length_b   1.000
_cell.length_c   1.000
_cell.angle_alpha   90.00
_cell.angle_beta   90.00
_cell.angle_gamma   90.00
#
_symmetry.space_group_name_H-M   'P 1'
#
loop_
_entity.id
_entity.type
_entity.pdbx_description
1 polymer ?
#
loop_
_entity_poly.entity_id
_entity_poly.type
_entity_poly.pdbx_seq_one_letter_code
_entity_poly.pdbx_strand_id
1 'polypeptide(L)'
;MKLEAKRIKRHMVRTYEFWQMNLRILVIAEDQKKVLEDFEDKLPASDSGYLAFAYLDNELRIAFLGTSDDETDEYEFFDTKEIFTIPASAVPTLLVRLVKLNAELAENAFIQQAIQEQANKALPMSTLTIRALDSSRDPEIPTRLRAFRIEDEKKIQELIELDAMRQAALEEAEEKAAAAAKKAKKAKKRNREELEEAAEAAEDEIEEVYEDESLMPEINIADELAKSLETLWVYDLTPANNGAWRANLEANLKGSKLKANDLVHIELRFVEREDDEIALVFVDPEAEVEDIKIEVSSHVATRLPWRKAYELECLENHDFHETYYLGRNGEDSKLFNKIVADIRHGRLDPAMYLDMVQKEDVSLDFSRELYRCRHCGDLHVTRRLRLVTPESTMSEPYYCPKCGERSSQVKRVHIASLNCPVCHRPLDMKPEKVWYASDEEDDSILLEE
;
A
#
# COMPACT_ATOMS: atom_id res chain seq x y z
N MET A 1 -2.89 -1.47 -43.78
CA MET A 1 -3.90 -0.43 -43.53
C MET A 1 -3.54 0.12 -42.15
N LYS A 2 -2.92 1.29 -42.07
CA LYS A 2 -2.42 1.81 -40.79
C LYS A 2 -3.62 2.19 -39.94
N LEU A 3 -3.89 1.42 -38.88
CA LEU A 3 -4.77 1.85 -37.80
C LEU A 3 -4.14 3.09 -37.16
N GLU A 4 -4.96 4.01 -36.66
CA GLU A 4 -4.49 5.29 -36.16
C GLU A 4 -3.75 5.09 -34.82
N ALA A 5 -2.41 5.13 -34.86
CA ALA A 5 -1.54 5.12 -33.69
C ALA A 5 -1.87 6.29 -32.73
N LYS A 6 -1.78 6.06 -31.41
CA LYS A 6 -2.35 6.97 -30.40
C LYS A 6 -1.37 7.42 -29.31
N ARG A 7 -1.38 8.70 -28.95
CA ARG A 7 -0.40 9.31 -28.03
C ARG A 7 -0.45 8.84 -26.57
N ILE A 8 0.73 8.62 -25.99
CA ILE A 8 1.04 8.29 -24.60
C ILE A 8 1.37 9.59 -23.84
N LYS A 9 0.69 9.85 -22.72
CA LYS A 9 1.05 10.98 -21.82
C LYS A 9 2.08 10.51 -20.80
N ARG A 10 3.27 11.14 -20.86
CA ARG A 10 4.53 10.70 -20.21
C ARG A 10 4.56 10.92 -18.69
N HIS A 11 5.17 9.98 -17.96
CA HIS A 11 5.85 10.21 -16.68
C HIS A 11 7.35 9.85 -16.79
N MET A 12 8.20 10.37 -15.89
CA MET A 12 9.65 10.09 -15.88
C MET A 12 9.94 8.62 -15.57
N VAL A 13 11.01 8.09 -16.16
CA VAL A 13 11.54 6.74 -15.87
C VAL A 13 11.98 6.67 -14.41
N ARG A 14 11.46 5.68 -13.67
CA ARG A 14 11.84 5.37 -12.28
C ARG A 14 11.80 3.85 -12.09
N THR A 15 12.66 3.33 -11.23
CA THR A 15 12.58 1.95 -10.77
C THR A 15 11.46 1.85 -9.74
N TYR A 16 10.58 0.86 -9.90
CA TYR A 16 9.49 0.57 -8.97
C TYR A 16 9.63 -0.85 -8.45
N GLU A 17 9.29 -1.08 -7.19
CA GLU A 17 9.07 -2.44 -6.71
C GLU A 17 7.83 -3.02 -7.41
N PHE A 18 7.88 -4.29 -7.79
CA PHE A 18 6.86 -4.92 -8.64
C PHE A 18 5.43 -4.72 -8.13
N TRP A 19 5.19 -4.86 -6.82
CA TRP A 19 3.85 -4.67 -6.25
C TRP A 19 3.30 -3.23 -6.43
N GLN A 20 4.17 -2.22 -6.53
CA GLN A 20 3.77 -0.83 -6.79
C GLN A 20 3.22 -0.63 -8.21
N MET A 21 3.46 -1.61 -9.08
CA MET A 21 2.98 -1.63 -10.45
C MET A 21 1.56 -2.22 -10.57
N ASN A 22 0.98 -2.76 -9.49
CA ASN A 22 -0.39 -3.28 -9.56
C ASN A 22 -1.39 -2.18 -9.99
N LEU A 23 -2.24 -2.52 -10.96
CA LEU A 23 -3.18 -1.61 -11.63
C LEU A 23 -2.49 -0.39 -12.26
N ARG A 24 -1.29 -0.59 -12.80
CA ARG A 24 -0.57 0.42 -13.58
C ARG A 24 -0.41 -0.02 -15.02
N ILE A 25 -0.53 0.97 -15.92
CA ILE A 25 -0.18 0.80 -17.33
C ILE A 25 1.30 1.13 -17.48
N LEU A 26 1.98 0.31 -18.25
CA LEU A 26 3.42 0.29 -18.42
C LEU A 26 3.74 0.37 -19.90
N VAL A 27 4.85 1.03 -20.23
CA VAL A 27 5.56 0.82 -21.48
C VAL A 27 6.85 0.11 -21.17
N ILE A 28 7.05 -1.01 -21.85
CA ILE A 28 8.24 -1.86 -21.77
C ILE A 28 9.06 -1.59 -23.02
N ALA A 29 10.24 -1.01 -22.86
CA ALA A 29 11.10 -0.56 -23.94
C ALA A 29 11.69 -1.73 -24.77
N GLU A 30 12.10 -1.42 -26.01
CA GLU A 30 12.65 -2.40 -26.96
C GLU A 30 13.92 -3.10 -26.47
N ASP A 31 14.79 -2.41 -25.74
CA ASP A 31 16.05 -2.96 -25.21
C ASP A 31 15.82 -4.10 -24.19
N GLN A 32 14.61 -4.19 -23.66
CA GLN A 32 14.14 -5.24 -22.75
C GLN A 32 13.45 -6.40 -23.51
N LYS A 33 13.19 -6.29 -24.83
CA LYS A 33 12.68 -7.42 -25.64
C LYS A 33 13.55 -8.64 -25.55
N LYS A 34 14.88 -8.47 -25.42
CA LYS A 34 15.81 -9.58 -25.22
C LYS A 34 15.59 -10.37 -23.95
N VAL A 35 15.08 -9.72 -22.90
CA VAL A 35 14.69 -10.40 -21.64
C VAL A 35 13.36 -11.13 -21.82
N LEU A 36 12.57 -10.71 -22.80
CA LEU A 36 11.33 -11.35 -23.23
C LEU A 36 11.55 -12.37 -24.37
N GLU A 37 12.80 -12.60 -24.84
CA GLU A 37 13.12 -13.53 -25.96
C GLU A 37 12.63 -14.96 -25.67
N ASP A 38 12.67 -15.41 -24.40
CA ASP A 38 12.11 -16.71 -23.98
C ASP A 38 10.57 -16.77 -24.09
N PHE A 39 9.93 -15.62 -24.32
CA PHE A 39 8.48 -15.43 -24.48
C PHE A 39 8.11 -14.84 -25.85
N GLU A 40 9.09 -14.54 -26.72
CA GLU A 40 8.93 -13.85 -28.01
C GLU A 40 8.10 -14.63 -29.02
N ASP A 41 8.11 -15.97 -28.95
CA ASP A 41 7.33 -16.84 -29.84
C ASP A 41 5.81 -16.59 -29.77
N LYS A 42 5.33 -15.86 -28.75
CA LYS A 42 3.90 -15.57 -28.52
C LYS A 42 3.52 -14.09 -28.64
N LEU A 43 4.50 -13.17 -28.71
CA LEU A 43 4.23 -11.73 -28.78
C LEU A 43 4.34 -11.22 -30.22
N PRO A 44 3.39 -10.40 -30.71
CA PRO A 44 3.53 -9.72 -32.00
C PRO A 44 4.80 -8.88 -32.06
N ALA A 45 5.49 -8.86 -33.21
CA ALA A 45 6.70 -8.07 -33.36
C ALA A 45 6.42 -6.57 -33.19
N SER A 46 7.26 -5.89 -32.39
CA SER A 46 7.28 -4.44 -32.20
C SER A 46 8.68 -3.87 -32.40
N ASP A 47 8.82 -2.76 -33.11
CA ASP A 47 10.12 -2.12 -33.36
C ASP A 47 10.55 -1.17 -32.23
N SER A 48 9.75 -1.00 -31.17
CA SER A 48 10.02 0.03 -30.15
C SER A 48 9.57 -0.33 -28.72
N GLY A 49 8.82 -1.42 -28.55
CA GLY A 49 8.38 -1.87 -27.23
C GLY A 49 6.90 -2.22 -27.14
N TYR A 50 6.39 -2.40 -25.93
CA TYR A 50 5.02 -2.84 -25.70
C TYR A 50 4.28 -2.00 -24.67
N LEU A 51 2.98 -1.80 -24.93
CA LEU A 51 2.02 -1.35 -23.93
C LEU A 51 1.56 -2.54 -23.11
N ALA A 52 1.67 -2.43 -21.79
CA ALA A 52 1.28 -3.48 -20.86
C ALA A 52 0.47 -2.96 -19.67
N PHE A 53 -0.24 -3.85 -19.01
CA PHE A 53 -1.00 -3.59 -17.79
C PHE A 53 -0.60 -4.60 -16.72
N ALA A 54 -0.12 -4.11 -15.58
CA ALA A 54 0.22 -4.95 -14.45
C ALA A 54 -0.98 -5.12 -13.52
N TYR A 55 -1.26 -6.35 -13.13
CA TYR A 55 -2.37 -6.71 -12.26
C TYR A 55 -2.02 -7.92 -11.40
N LEU A 56 -2.59 -7.99 -10.20
CA LEU A 56 -2.45 -9.12 -9.29
C LEU A 56 -3.51 -10.18 -9.59
N ASP A 57 -3.06 -11.40 -9.85
CA ASP A 57 -3.88 -12.61 -9.97
C ASP A 57 -3.14 -13.79 -9.34
N ASN A 58 -3.26 -13.90 -8.00
CA ASN A 58 -2.45 -14.73 -7.09
C ASN A 58 -0.95 -14.35 -7.08
N GLU A 59 -0.32 -14.29 -8.25
CA GLU A 59 0.99 -13.72 -8.52
C GLU A 59 0.82 -12.38 -9.27
N LEU A 60 1.83 -11.52 -9.24
CA LEU A 60 1.80 -10.32 -10.06
C LEU A 60 2.00 -10.71 -11.53
N ARG A 61 1.10 -10.27 -12.42
CA ARG A 61 1.14 -10.56 -13.85
C ARG A 61 1.22 -9.28 -14.67
N ILE A 62 1.82 -9.39 -15.84
CA ILE A 62 1.92 -8.33 -16.85
C ILE A 62 1.14 -8.81 -18.07
N ALA A 63 0.06 -8.11 -18.40
CA ALA A 63 -0.72 -8.32 -19.62
C ALA A 63 -0.23 -7.38 -20.73
N PHE A 64 0.13 -7.92 -21.87
CA PHE A 64 0.51 -7.14 -23.04
C PHE A 64 -0.73 -6.81 -23.85
N LEU A 65 -0.98 -5.51 -24.01
CA LEU A 65 -2.19 -4.99 -24.65
C LEU A 65 -1.93 -4.55 -26.09
N GLY A 66 -0.69 -4.18 -26.40
CA GLY A 66 -0.37 -3.58 -27.69
C GLY A 66 1.11 -3.30 -27.91
N THR A 67 1.43 -2.82 -29.10
CA THR A 67 2.75 -2.28 -29.43
C THR A 67 2.83 -0.81 -29.04
N SER A 68 4.00 -0.35 -28.58
CA SER A 68 4.27 1.07 -28.35
C SER A 68 5.45 1.52 -29.19
N ASP A 69 5.35 2.71 -29.76
CA ASP A 69 6.42 3.46 -30.39
C ASP A 69 6.98 4.46 -29.37
N ASP A 70 8.19 4.19 -28.91
CA ASP A 70 8.89 5.03 -27.94
C ASP A 70 9.41 6.34 -28.53
N GLU A 71 9.61 6.43 -29.86
CA GLU A 71 10.05 7.65 -30.52
C GLU A 71 8.89 8.65 -30.69
N THR A 72 7.73 8.15 -31.09
CA THR A 72 6.53 8.98 -31.32
C THR A 72 5.62 9.09 -30.10
N ASP A 73 5.89 8.30 -29.06
CA ASP A 73 5.00 8.06 -27.92
C ASP A 73 3.62 7.60 -28.36
N GLU A 74 3.52 6.72 -29.35
CA GLU A 74 2.25 6.21 -29.81
C GLU A 74 2.07 4.74 -29.42
N TYR A 75 0.83 4.27 -29.31
CA TYR A 75 0.54 2.85 -29.11
C TYR A 75 -0.60 2.38 -29.99
N GLU A 76 -0.61 1.07 -30.25
CA GLU A 76 -1.65 0.36 -30.98
C GLU A 76 -1.99 -0.94 -30.24
N PHE A 77 -3.27 -1.19 -29.98
CA PHE A 77 -3.69 -2.46 -29.40
C PHE A 77 -3.44 -3.61 -30.37
N PHE A 78 -3.15 -4.79 -29.83
CA PHE A 78 -3.10 -5.99 -30.66
C PHE A 78 -4.46 -6.26 -31.29
N ASP A 79 -4.45 -6.69 -32.55
CA ASP A 79 -5.66 -7.10 -33.28
C ASP A 79 -6.13 -8.53 -32.88
N THR A 80 -5.49 -9.11 -31.87
CA THR A 80 -5.77 -10.45 -31.35
C THR A 80 -6.76 -10.40 -30.19
N LYS A 81 -7.73 -11.33 -30.18
CA LYS A 81 -8.65 -11.48 -29.04
C LYS A 81 -7.99 -12.06 -27.79
N GLU A 82 -6.86 -12.75 -27.95
CA GLU A 82 -6.10 -13.29 -26.83
C GLU A 82 -5.15 -12.24 -26.28
N ILE A 83 -5.19 -12.05 -24.96
CA ILE A 83 -4.29 -11.18 -24.23
C ILE A 83 -3.17 -12.03 -23.67
N PHE A 84 -1.96 -11.73 -24.08
CA PHE A 84 -0.79 -12.42 -23.61
C PHE A 84 -0.41 -11.93 -22.21
N THR A 85 -0.21 -12.85 -21.28
CA THR A 85 0.18 -12.52 -19.91
C THR A 85 1.40 -13.33 -19.48
N ILE A 86 2.30 -12.70 -18.74
CA ILE A 86 3.44 -13.35 -18.09
C ILE A 86 3.44 -13.05 -16.60
N PRO A 87 3.96 -13.95 -15.76
CA PRO A 87 4.23 -13.61 -14.37
C PRO A 87 5.39 -12.60 -14.31
N ALA A 88 5.30 -11.64 -13.41
CA ALA A 88 6.35 -10.63 -13.24
C ALA A 88 7.68 -11.24 -12.77
N SER A 89 7.63 -12.39 -12.07
CA SER A 89 8.80 -13.17 -11.66
C SER A 89 9.66 -13.67 -12.81
N ALA A 90 9.05 -13.91 -13.97
CA ALA A 90 9.80 -14.28 -15.17
C ALA A 90 10.72 -13.15 -15.66
N VAL A 91 10.53 -11.93 -15.17
CA VAL A 91 11.28 -10.75 -15.60
C VAL A 91 11.73 -9.95 -14.38
N PRO A 92 12.75 -10.42 -13.64
CA PRO A 92 13.11 -9.89 -12.32
C PRO A 92 13.61 -8.44 -12.32
N THR A 93 14.00 -7.90 -13.48
CA THR A 93 14.36 -6.50 -13.65
C THR A 93 13.69 -5.96 -14.89
N LEU A 94 12.74 -5.03 -14.69
CA LEU A 94 11.95 -4.42 -15.75
C LEU A 94 12.07 -2.91 -15.70
N LEU A 95 12.71 -2.34 -16.70
CA LEU A 95 12.72 -0.90 -16.91
C LEU A 95 11.39 -0.50 -17.55
N VAL A 96 10.50 0.04 -16.72
CA VAL A 96 9.15 0.41 -17.14
C VAL A 96 8.95 1.91 -17.10
N ARG A 97 8.17 2.40 -18.05
CA ARG A 97 7.63 3.75 -18.03
C ARG A 97 6.16 3.68 -17.66
N LEU A 98 5.76 4.38 -16.61
CA LEU A 98 4.36 4.47 -16.22
C LEU A 98 3.59 5.29 -17.25
N VAL A 99 2.52 4.69 -17.77
CA VAL A 99 1.56 5.35 -18.64
C VAL A 99 0.36 5.77 -17.82
N LYS A 100 -0.06 7.00 -18.09
CA LYS A 100 -1.24 7.56 -17.48
C LYS A 100 -2.51 6.95 -18.07
N LEU A 101 -3.39 6.44 -17.21
CA LEU A 101 -4.71 5.96 -17.61
C LEU A 101 -5.51 7.12 -18.24
N ASN A 102 -5.82 7.00 -19.53
CA ASN A 102 -6.71 7.91 -20.25
C ASN A 102 -8.08 7.23 -20.45
N ALA A 103 -9.09 7.97 -20.93
CA ALA A 103 -10.46 7.45 -21.09
C ALA A 103 -10.50 6.17 -21.94
N GLU A 104 -9.71 6.11 -23.02
CA GLU A 104 -9.68 4.94 -23.90
C GLU A 104 -9.05 3.70 -23.25
N LEU A 105 -7.92 3.88 -22.56
CA LEU A 105 -7.28 2.80 -21.80
C LEU A 105 -8.18 2.34 -20.66
N ALA A 106 -8.94 3.26 -20.05
CA ALA A 106 -9.94 2.92 -19.05
C ALA A 106 -11.09 2.12 -19.65
N GLU A 107 -11.52 2.40 -20.88
CA GLU A 107 -12.59 1.66 -21.57
C GLU A 107 -12.15 0.29 -22.09
N ASN A 108 -10.86 -0.05 -22.03
CA ASN A 108 -10.37 -1.36 -22.45
C ASN A 108 -11.02 -2.46 -21.61
N ALA A 109 -11.70 -3.41 -22.27
CA ALA A 109 -12.51 -4.44 -21.61
C ALA A 109 -11.71 -5.30 -20.62
N PHE A 110 -10.44 -5.60 -20.92
CA PHE A 110 -9.59 -6.37 -20.02
C PHE A 110 -9.18 -5.58 -18.78
N ILE A 111 -8.83 -4.29 -18.97
CA ILE A 111 -8.51 -3.41 -17.85
C ILE A 111 -9.72 -3.28 -16.92
N GLN A 112 -10.92 -3.07 -17.48
CA GLN A 112 -12.17 -3.03 -16.71
C GLN A 112 -12.43 -4.32 -15.95
N GLN A 113 -12.28 -5.47 -16.62
CA GLN A 113 -12.44 -6.77 -15.98
C GLN A 113 -11.44 -6.96 -14.82
N ALA A 114 -10.16 -6.69 -15.04
CA ALA A 114 -9.13 -6.84 -14.02
C ALA A 114 -9.34 -5.89 -12.84
N ILE A 115 -9.73 -4.64 -13.10
CA ILE A 115 -10.10 -3.67 -12.05
C ILE A 115 -11.30 -4.19 -11.25
N GLN A 116 -12.34 -4.68 -11.93
CA GLN A 116 -13.55 -5.21 -11.27
C GLN A 116 -13.24 -6.46 -10.44
N GLU A 117 -12.41 -7.37 -10.95
CA GLU A 117 -11.97 -8.56 -10.22
C GLU A 117 -11.16 -8.20 -8.98
N GLN A 118 -10.26 -7.21 -9.07
CA GLN A 118 -9.52 -6.73 -7.90
C GLN A 118 -10.40 -5.98 -6.90
N ALA A 119 -11.38 -5.20 -7.38
CA ALA A 119 -12.37 -4.57 -6.52
C ALA A 119 -13.19 -5.62 -5.75
N ASN A 120 -13.54 -6.73 -6.39
CA ASN A 120 -14.23 -7.86 -5.73
C ASN A 120 -13.34 -8.57 -4.69
N LYS A 121 -12.01 -8.43 -4.79
CA LYS A 121 -11.02 -8.95 -3.84
C LYS A 121 -10.42 -7.84 -2.97
N ALA A 122 -11.13 -6.72 -2.79
CA ALA A 122 -10.58 -5.55 -2.10
C ALA A 122 -10.05 -5.82 -0.69
N LEU A 123 -10.60 -6.79 0.04
CA LEU A 123 -10.15 -7.20 1.37
C LEU A 123 -8.77 -7.90 1.34
N PRO A 124 -8.58 -8.99 0.56
CA PRO A 124 -7.24 -9.53 0.30
C PRO A 124 -6.28 -8.53 -0.35
N MET A 125 -6.82 -7.54 -1.07
CA MET A 125 -6.04 -6.46 -1.69
C MET A 125 -5.72 -5.32 -0.72
N SER A 126 -6.51 -5.08 0.33
CA SER A 126 -6.28 -3.96 1.24
C SER A 126 -5.08 -4.20 2.15
N THR A 127 -4.78 -5.47 2.35
CA THR A 127 -3.52 -5.93 2.91
C THR A 127 -2.33 -5.72 1.99
N LEU A 128 -2.49 -5.15 0.76
CA LEU A 128 -1.45 -4.43 -0.03
C LEU A 128 -0.82 -3.27 0.73
N THR A 129 -1.58 -2.63 1.59
CA THR A 129 -1.15 -1.40 2.25
C THR A 129 -0.30 -1.68 3.48
N ILE A 130 -0.54 -2.81 4.16
CA ILE A 130 0.30 -3.33 5.25
C ILE A 130 1.60 -3.96 4.72
N ARG A 131 1.70 -4.22 3.41
CA ARG A 131 2.87 -4.85 2.74
C ARG A 131 4.14 -4.04 2.80
N ALA A 132 4.06 -2.75 3.10
CA ALA A 132 5.25 -1.93 3.34
C ALA A 132 6.04 -2.38 4.59
N LEU A 133 5.46 -3.22 5.45
CA LEU A 133 6.01 -3.56 6.77
C LEU A 133 6.53 -5.00 6.90
N ASP A 134 6.43 -5.86 5.88
CA ASP A 134 6.99 -7.24 5.94
C ASP A 134 8.17 -7.41 5.00
N SER A 135 9.38 -7.38 5.57
CA SER A 135 10.66 -7.53 4.86
C SER A 135 10.96 -8.97 4.41
N SER A 136 10.17 -9.96 4.82
CA SER A 136 10.46 -11.37 4.62
C SER A 136 9.66 -12.08 3.54
N ARG A 137 9.01 -11.27 2.69
CA ARG A 137 8.04 -11.71 1.70
C ARG A 137 8.68 -12.35 0.46
N ASP A 138 7.92 -13.25 -0.15
CA ASP A 138 8.10 -13.66 -1.54
C ASP A 138 7.69 -12.49 -2.48
N PRO A 139 8.61 -11.89 -3.25
CA PRO A 139 8.31 -10.79 -4.15
C PRO A 139 7.45 -11.22 -5.36
N GLU A 140 7.35 -12.52 -5.63
CA GLU A 140 6.67 -13.10 -6.79
C GLU A 140 5.21 -13.44 -6.51
N ILE A 141 4.90 -13.78 -5.24
CA ILE A 141 3.55 -14.17 -4.80
C ILE A 141 3.08 -13.21 -3.69
N PRO A 142 2.59 -12.01 -4.05
CA PRO A 142 2.24 -10.99 -3.07
C PRO A 142 1.07 -11.37 -2.17
N THR A 143 0.31 -12.44 -2.43
CA THR A 143 -0.74 -12.90 -1.50
C THR A 143 -0.22 -13.87 -0.44
N ARG A 144 0.99 -14.42 -0.63
CA ARG A 144 1.63 -15.40 0.24
C ARG A 144 2.56 -14.71 1.23
N LEU A 145 2.47 -15.11 2.49
CA LEU A 145 3.22 -14.52 3.60
C LEU A 145 3.88 -15.62 4.42
N ARG A 146 5.11 -15.35 4.83
CA ARG A 146 5.80 -16.19 5.80
C ARG A 146 5.21 -15.88 7.17
N ALA A 147 4.76 -16.91 7.87
CA ALA A 147 4.24 -16.78 9.21
C ALA A 147 4.99 -17.70 10.17
N PHE A 148 4.89 -17.38 11.45
CA PHE A 148 5.52 -18.11 12.53
C PHE A 148 4.46 -18.68 13.45
N ARG A 149 4.71 -19.88 13.95
CA ARG A 149 3.97 -20.42 15.08
C ARG A 149 4.91 -20.59 16.24
N ILE A 150 4.47 -20.13 17.40
CA ILE A 150 5.14 -20.35 18.67
C ILE A 150 4.74 -21.73 19.17
N GLU A 151 5.68 -22.68 19.21
CA GLU A 151 5.41 -24.00 19.80
C GLU A 151 5.45 -23.97 21.33
N ASP A 152 6.31 -23.12 21.91
CA ASP A 152 6.49 -22.98 23.36
C ASP A 152 6.81 -21.52 23.74
N GLU A 153 5.76 -20.77 24.08
CA GLU A 153 5.89 -19.35 24.42
C GLU A 153 6.68 -19.12 25.71
N LYS A 154 6.65 -20.09 26.63
CA LYS A 154 7.46 -20.03 27.86
C LYS A 154 8.93 -20.17 27.55
N LYS A 155 9.29 -21.14 26.69
CA LYS A 155 10.68 -21.32 26.25
C LYS A 155 11.20 -20.09 25.49
N ILE A 156 10.38 -19.46 24.65
CA ILE A 156 10.75 -18.21 23.98
C ILE A 156 11.00 -17.10 25.01
N GLN A 157 10.10 -16.93 25.99
CA GLN A 157 10.25 -15.93 27.04
C GLN A 157 11.53 -16.17 27.87
N GLU A 158 11.80 -17.42 28.25
CA GLU A 158 13.03 -17.81 28.96
C GLU A 158 14.29 -17.48 28.14
N LEU A 159 14.26 -17.72 26.82
CA LEU A 159 15.37 -17.41 25.91
C LEU A 159 15.58 -15.90 25.75
N ILE A 160 14.50 -15.11 25.67
CA ILE A 160 14.57 -13.64 25.62
C ILE A 160 15.16 -13.07 26.92
N GLU A 161 14.70 -13.57 28.07
CA GLU A 161 15.23 -13.16 29.37
C GLU A 161 16.71 -13.52 29.52
N LEU A 162 17.12 -14.69 29.03
CA LEU A 162 18.52 -15.11 29.00
C LEU A 162 19.38 -14.18 28.11
N ASP A 163 18.86 -13.76 26.95
CA ASP A 163 19.56 -12.84 26.04
C ASP A 163 19.71 -11.46 26.64
N ALA A 164 18.64 -10.92 27.23
CA ALA A 164 18.68 -9.63 27.91
C ALA A 164 19.69 -9.62 29.08
N MET A 165 19.75 -10.72 29.86
CA MET A 165 20.77 -10.87 30.91
C MET A 165 22.19 -10.94 30.34
N ARG A 166 22.39 -11.59 29.19
CA ARG A 166 23.69 -11.64 28.50
C ARG A 166 24.13 -10.27 28.00
N GLN A 167 23.24 -9.54 27.33
CA GLN A 167 23.54 -8.20 26.84
C GLN A 167 23.88 -7.25 27.98
N ALA A 168 23.12 -7.27 29.08
CA ALA A 168 23.42 -6.46 30.26
C ALA A 168 24.78 -6.80 30.89
N ALA A 169 25.13 -8.09 30.95
CA ALA A 169 26.43 -8.53 31.46
C ALA A 169 27.59 -8.08 30.55
N LEU A 170 27.40 -8.12 29.23
CA LEU A 170 28.37 -7.62 28.25
C LEU A 170 28.55 -6.10 28.37
N GLU A 171 27.47 -5.33 28.46
CA GLU A 171 27.55 -3.88 28.68
C GLU A 171 28.28 -3.54 29.99
N GLU A 172 27.98 -4.25 31.09
CA GLU A 172 28.67 -4.05 32.36
C GLU A 172 30.17 -4.41 32.27
N ALA A 173 30.51 -5.46 31.53
CA ALA A 173 31.90 -5.86 31.27
C ALA A 173 32.63 -4.80 30.42
N GLU A 174 32.00 -4.28 29.37
CA GLU A 174 32.53 -3.20 28.54
C GLU A 174 32.73 -1.91 29.33
N GLU A 175 31.78 -1.53 30.20
CA GLU A 175 31.91 -0.37 31.08
C GLU A 175 33.07 -0.54 32.08
N LYS A 176 33.20 -1.74 32.68
CA LYS A 176 34.31 -2.08 33.58
C LYS A 176 35.66 -2.04 32.84
N ALA A 177 35.73 -2.60 31.64
CA ALA A 177 36.93 -2.57 30.80
C ALA A 177 37.30 -1.13 30.39
N ALA A 178 36.32 -0.31 30.00
CA ALA A 178 36.52 1.09 29.67
C ALA A 178 36.96 1.92 30.89
N ALA A 179 36.41 1.63 32.08
CA ALA A 179 36.82 2.25 33.34
C ALA A 179 38.24 1.82 33.77
N ALA A 180 38.60 0.55 33.61
CA ALA A 180 39.94 0.02 33.85
C ALA A 180 40.96 0.64 32.89
N ALA A 181 40.65 0.71 31.59
CA ALA A 181 41.49 1.37 30.59
C ALA A 181 41.70 2.87 30.88
N LYS A 182 40.66 3.58 31.38
CA LYS A 182 40.78 4.98 31.85
C LYS A 182 41.66 5.11 33.10
N LYS A 183 41.58 4.16 34.05
CA LYS A 183 42.44 4.12 35.24
C LYS A 183 43.90 3.82 34.86
N ALA A 184 44.13 2.85 33.96
CA ALA A 184 45.45 2.51 33.44
C ALA A 184 46.09 3.68 32.66
N LYS A 185 45.32 4.42 31.84
CA LYS A 185 45.80 5.65 31.18
C LYS A 185 46.15 6.77 32.16
N LYS A 186 45.44 6.88 33.29
CA LYS A 186 45.78 7.82 34.38
C LYS A 186 47.02 7.36 35.17
N ALA A 187 47.22 6.06 35.36
CA ALA A 187 48.39 5.47 36.00
C ALA A 187 49.66 5.62 35.12
N LYS A 188 49.57 5.38 33.80
CA LYS A 188 50.67 5.63 32.83
C LYS A 188 51.17 7.08 32.78
N LYS A 189 50.44 8.05 33.34
CA LYS A 189 50.88 9.45 33.47
C LYS A 189 51.66 9.74 34.76
N ARG A 190 51.76 8.78 35.68
CA ARG A 190 52.52 8.85 36.94
C ARG A 190 53.53 7.69 36.96
N ASN A 191 54.81 8.04 36.83
CA ASN A 191 56.00 7.18 36.91
C ASN A 191 56.28 6.26 35.72
N ARG A 192 57.48 6.44 35.16
CA ARG A 192 58.03 5.78 33.97
C ARG A 192 58.96 4.60 34.32
N GLU A 193 59.06 4.21 35.59
CA GLU A 193 60.08 3.24 36.06
C GLU A 193 59.52 1.96 36.71
N GLU A 194 58.22 1.85 36.97
CA GLU A 194 57.59 0.59 37.45
C GLU A 194 56.91 -0.19 36.30
N LEU A 195 57.18 0.18 35.05
CA LEU A 195 56.39 -0.15 33.86
C LEU A 195 56.77 -1.45 33.14
N GLU A 196 57.84 -2.14 33.55
CA GLU A 196 58.23 -3.43 32.95
C GLU A 196 57.70 -4.62 33.78
N GLU A 197 57.73 -4.60 35.11
CA GLU A 197 57.23 -5.72 35.94
C GLU A 197 55.68 -5.78 36.03
N ALA A 198 54.98 -4.65 35.91
CA ALA A 198 53.51 -4.61 35.98
C ALA A 198 52.82 -4.87 34.63
N ALA A 199 53.57 -4.86 33.52
CA ALA A 199 53.02 -5.14 32.18
C ALA A 199 52.88 -6.65 31.94
N GLU A 200 53.83 -7.47 32.41
CA GLU A 200 53.72 -8.94 32.35
C GLU A 200 52.61 -9.47 33.26
N ALA A 201 52.51 -8.98 34.51
CA ALA A 201 51.46 -9.45 35.43
C ALA A 201 50.03 -9.05 35.02
N ALA A 202 49.88 -8.00 34.19
CA ALA A 202 48.58 -7.57 33.67
C ALA A 202 48.20 -8.27 32.35
N GLU A 203 49.17 -8.82 31.60
CA GLU A 203 48.85 -9.71 30.47
C GLU A 203 48.33 -11.06 31.00
N ASP A 204 48.93 -11.60 32.06
CA ASP A 204 48.48 -12.85 32.70
C ASP A 204 47.09 -12.73 33.36
N GLU A 205 46.78 -11.61 34.03
CA GLU A 205 45.45 -11.38 34.63
C GLU A 205 44.36 -11.06 33.57
N ILE A 206 44.75 -10.62 32.37
CA ILE A 206 43.81 -10.43 31.26
C ILE A 206 43.55 -11.78 30.56
N GLU A 207 44.56 -12.65 30.41
CA GLU A 207 44.38 -14.01 29.90
C GLU A 207 43.48 -14.85 30.82
N GLU A 208 43.62 -14.76 32.15
CA GLU A 208 42.73 -15.48 33.09
C GLU A 208 41.29 -14.94 33.14
N VAL A 209 41.03 -13.68 32.72
CA VAL A 209 39.66 -13.13 32.59
C VAL A 209 38.98 -13.58 31.29
N TYR A 210 39.75 -13.97 30.27
CA TYR A 210 39.21 -14.56 29.04
C TYR A 210 39.04 -16.09 29.09
N GLU A 211 39.63 -16.77 30.08
CA GLU A 211 39.49 -18.23 30.27
C GLU A 211 38.42 -18.67 31.29
N ASP A 212 37.54 -17.78 31.76
CA ASP A 212 36.27 -18.22 32.39
C ASP A 212 35.19 -18.49 31.33
N GLU A 213 35.52 -19.38 30.38
CA GLU A 213 34.56 -19.99 29.44
C GLU A 213 33.51 -20.87 30.16
N SER A 214 33.49 -20.89 31.50
CA SER A 214 32.69 -21.81 32.29
C SER A 214 31.32 -21.27 32.72
N LEU A 215 30.98 -19.99 32.49
CA LEU A 215 29.79 -19.41 33.10
C LEU A 215 28.49 -19.46 32.29
N MET A 216 28.49 -19.75 31.00
CA MET A 216 27.24 -20.09 30.31
C MET A 216 27.51 -21.00 29.11
N PRO A 217 26.73 -22.09 28.93
CA PRO A 217 26.84 -22.88 27.71
C PRO A 217 26.67 -21.97 26.49
N GLU A 218 27.43 -22.24 25.43
CA GLU A 218 27.32 -21.67 24.06
C GLU A 218 25.96 -22.02 23.41
N ILE A 219 24.87 -21.77 24.13
CA ILE A 219 23.55 -21.79 23.55
C ILE A 219 23.49 -20.54 22.70
N ASN A 220 23.57 -20.72 21.39
CA ASN A 220 23.21 -19.68 20.45
C ASN A 220 21.70 -19.44 20.59
N ILE A 221 21.34 -18.37 21.28
CA ILE A 221 19.95 -18.04 21.61
C ILE A 221 19.15 -17.83 20.32
N ALA A 222 19.76 -17.25 19.29
CA ALA A 222 19.12 -17.09 17.99
C ALA A 222 18.78 -18.44 17.35
N ASP A 223 19.68 -19.43 17.45
CA ASP A 223 19.42 -20.78 16.93
C ASP A 223 18.35 -21.50 17.74
N GLU A 224 18.32 -21.36 19.07
CA GLU A 224 17.28 -21.96 19.92
C GLU A 224 15.91 -21.29 19.74
N LEU A 225 15.87 -19.98 19.54
CA LEU A 225 14.66 -19.25 19.17
C LEU A 225 14.16 -19.72 17.79
N ALA A 226 15.04 -19.84 16.82
CA ALA A 226 14.70 -20.34 15.48
C ALA A 226 14.17 -21.78 15.52
N LYS A 227 14.69 -22.65 16.39
CA LYS A 227 14.16 -24.01 16.61
C LYS A 227 12.80 -24.03 17.30
N SER A 228 12.48 -23.00 18.08
CA SER A 228 11.23 -22.89 18.83
C SER A 228 10.11 -22.21 18.03
N LEU A 229 10.44 -21.72 16.84
CA LEU A 229 9.52 -21.12 15.88
C LEU A 229 9.31 -22.08 14.70
N GLU A 230 8.09 -22.58 14.53
CA GLU A 230 7.71 -23.29 13.32
C GLU A 230 7.45 -22.25 12.22
N THR A 231 8.27 -22.26 11.16
CA THR A 231 8.01 -21.43 9.98
C THR A 231 6.99 -22.11 9.08
N LEU A 232 5.96 -21.37 8.71
CA LEU A 232 4.89 -21.82 7.84
C LEU A 232 4.48 -20.71 6.88
N TRP A 233 3.56 -21.03 5.98
CA TRP A 233 3.08 -20.09 4.98
C TRP A 233 1.57 -19.96 5.06
N VAL A 234 1.12 -18.71 4.93
CA VAL A 234 -0.30 -18.35 4.87
C VAL A 234 -0.55 -17.49 3.64
N TYR A 235 -1.80 -17.41 3.21
CA TYR A 235 -2.21 -16.57 2.09
C TYR A 235 -3.55 -15.89 2.33
N ASP A 236 -3.86 -14.86 1.54
CA ASP A 236 -5.08 -14.05 1.66
C ASP A 236 -5.29 -13.47 3.06
N LEU A 237 -4.24 -12.85 3.61
CA LEU A 237 -4.36 -12.09 4.85
C LEU A 237 -5.47 -11.04 4.69
N THR A 238 -6.43 -11.06 5.60
CA THR A 238 -7.54 -10.11 5.66
C THR A 238 -7.73 -9.63 7.11
N PRO A 239 -8.09 -8.36 7.33
CA PRO A 239 -8.46 -7.91 8.65
C PRO A 239 -9.73 -8.61 9.11
N ALA A 240 -9.87 -8.81 10.41
CA ALA A 240 -11.09 -9.27 11.06
C ALA A 240 -11.48 -8.29 12.18
N ASN A 241 -12.70 -8.43 12.71
CA ASN A 241 -13.15 -7.59 13.81
C ASN A 241 -12.26 -7.73 15.07
N ASN A 242 -12.44 -6.84 16.05
CA ASN A 242 -11.73 -6.85 17.33
C ASN A 242 -10.19 -6.70 17.20
N GLY A 243 -9.73 -6.01 16.16
CA GLY A 243 -8.29 -5.83 15.90
C GLY A 243 -7.56 -7.09 15.45
N ALA A 244 -8.29 -8.18 15.17
CA ALA A 244 -7.72 -9.45 14.74
C ALA A 244 -7.41 -9.47 13.24
N TRP A 245 -6.69 -10.51 12.84
CA TRP A 245 -6.40 -10.83 11.45
C TRP A 245 -6.72 -12.29 11.17
N ARG A 246 -6.99 -12.61 9.91
CA ARG A 246 -7.16 -13.99 9.47
C ARG A 246 -6.52 -14.24 8.12
N ALA A 247 -6.05 -15.46 7.92
CA ALA A 247 -5.49 -15.92 6.66
C ALA A 247 -5.81 -17.39 6.43
N ASN A 248 -5.59 -17.87 5.21
CA ASN A 248 -5.69 -19.29 4.90
C ASN A 248 -4.32 -19.96 5.06
N LEU A 249 -4.32 -21.17 5.63
CA LEU A 249 -3.11 -21.95 5.82
C LEU A 249 -2.67 -22.66 4.51
N GLU A 250 -1.40 -22.58 4.11
CA GLU A 250 -0.95 -23.23 2.87
C GLU A 250 -0.88 -24.76 2.98
N ALA A 251 -0.49 -25.29 4.13
CA ALA A 251 -0.25 -26.71 4.35
C ALA A 251 -0.78 -27.17 5.71
N ASN A 252 -1.05 -28.47 5.88
CA ASN A 252 -1.53 -29.02 7.15
C ASN A 252 -0.59 -28.67 8.31
N LEU A 253 -1.15 -28.16 9.42
CA LEU A 253 -0.36 -27.78 10.59
C LEU A 253 -0.08 -29.01 11.48
N LYS A 254 1.20 -29.27 11.76
CA LYS A 254 1.58 -30.42 12.58
C LYS A 254 1.11 -30.24 14.03
N GLY A 255 0.58 -31.30 14.62
CA GLY A 255 0.13 -31.28 16.01
C GLY A 255 -1.16 -30.48 16.25
N SER A 256 -1.84 -29.99 15.20
CA SER A 256 -3.17 -29.38 15.31
C SER A 256 -4.19 -30.13 14.43
N LYS A 257 -5.48 -29.72 14.52
CA LYS A 257 -6.54 -30.25 13.65
C LYS A 257 -6.66 -29.48 12.32
N LEU A 258 -5.90 -28.40 12.15
CA LEU A 258 -5.98 -27.48 11.02
C LEU A 258 -5.32 -28.09 9.78
N LYS A 259 -6.01 -27.99 8.65
CA LYS A 259 -5.62 -28.52 7.36
C LYS A 259 -5.28 -27.38 6.39
N ALA A 260 -4.67 -27.74 5.27
CA ALA A 260 -4.48 -26.82 4.16
C ALA A 260 -5.82 -26.17 3.77
N ASN A 261 -5.77 -24.86 3.53
CA ASN A 261 -6.88 -23.96 3.24
C ASN A 261 -7.88 -23.71 4.39
N ASP A 262 -7.62 -24.20 5.60
CA ASP A 262 -8.39 -23.76 6.77
C ASP A 262 -8.03 -22.31 7.10
N LEU A 263 -9.05 -21.53 7.49
CA LEU A 263 -8.85 -20.19 8.03
C LEU A 263 -8.21 -20.27 9.41
N VAL A 264 -7.25 -19.40 9.66
CA VAL A 264 -6.53 -19.32 10.93
C VAL A 264 -6.49 -17.88 11.44
N HIS A 265 -6.45 -17.73 12.76
CA HIS A 265 -6.23 -16.46 13.41
C HIS A 265 -4.77 -16.03 13.19
N ILE A 266 -4.60 -14.75 12.88
CA ILE A 266 -3.31 -14.13 12.68
C ILE A 266 -3.11 -13.03 13.72
N GLU A 267 -1.97 -13.07 14.38
CA GLU A 267 -1.48 -11.99 15.24
C GLU A 267 -0.36 -11.25 14.50
N LEU A 268 -0.46 -9.93 14.39
CA LEU A 268 0.62 -9.10 13.88
C LEU A 268 1.40 -8.51 15.05
N ARG A 269 2.69 -8.84 15.16
CA ARG A 269 3.59 -8.27 16.16
C ARG A 269 4.57 -7.32 15.49
N PHE A 270 4.55 -6.05 15.90
CA PHE A 270 5.44 -5.03 15.34
C PHE A 270 6.76 -5.01 16.10
N VAL A 271 7.87 -4.93 15.36
CA VAL A 271 9.23 -4.88 15.86
C VAL A 271 9.91 -3.65 15.27
N GLU A 272 10.29 -2.72 16.14
CA GLU A 272 11.09 -1.56 15.76
C GLU A 272 12.54 -1.98 15.47
N ARG A 273 13.08 -1.55 14.33
CA ARG A 273 14.51 -1.56 13.98
C ARG A 273 14.99 -0.13 13.79
N GLU A 274 16.32 0.07 13.81
CA GLU A 274 16.95 1.41 13.84
C GLU A 274 16.41 2.40 12.79
N ASP A 275 15.99 1.93 11.60
CA ASP A 275 15.48 2.76 10.51
C ASP A 275 14.03 2.43 10.07
N ASP A 276 13.42 1.34 10.55
CA ASP A 276 12.13 0.83 10.06
C ASP A 276 11.34 0.05 11.13
N GLU A 277 10.01 0.04 11.03
CA GLU A 277 9.12 -0.84 11.80
C GLU A 277 8.72 -2.04 10.94
N ILE A 278 8.88 -3.25 11.46
CA ILE A 278 8.56 -4.50 10.74
C ILE A 278 7.41 -5.20 11.45
N ALA A 279 6.39 -5.61 10.71
CA ALA A 279 5.33 -6.46 11.19
C ALA A 279 5.69 -7.94 10.97
N LEU A 280 5.69 -8.73 12.03
CA LEU A 280 5.84 -10.18 11.99
C LEU A 280 4.45 -10.85 12.09
N VAL A 281 4.24 -11.87 11.27
CA VAL A 281 2.96 -12.59 11.16
C VAL A 281 3.03 -13.86 12.00
N PHE A 282 2.14 -13.99 12.97
CA PHE A 282 2.03 -15.19 13.81
C PHE A 282 0.70 -15.90 13.58
N VAL A 283 0.73 -17.24 13.51
CA VAL A 283 -0.47 -18.08 13.50
C VAL A 283 -0.73 -18.56 14.92
N ASP A 284 -1.91 -18.21 15.45
CA ASP A 284 -2.45 -18.82 16.66
C ASP A 284 -3.50 -19.87 16.26
N PRO A 285 -3.17 -21.18 16.37
CA PRO A 285 -4.09 -22.25 16.00
C PRO A 285 -5.19 -22.52 17.04
N GLU A 286 -5.10 -21.94 18.24
CA GLU A 286 -6.06 -22.12 19.33
C GLU A 286 -7.04 -20.96 19.45
N ALA A 287 -6.65 -19.77 18.96
CA ALA A 287 -7.51 -18.60 18.91
C ALA A 287 -8.72 -18.79 17.97
N GLU A 288 -9.83 -18.15 18.34
CA GLU A 288 -11.02 -18.10 17.48
C GLU A 288 -10.75 -17.23 16.24
N VAL A 289 -11.21 -17.72 15.09
CA VAL A 289 -11.12 -16.98 13.83
C VAL A 289 -12.28 -16.01 13.77
N GLU A 290 -11.99 -14.74 14.01
CA GLU A 290 -12.96 -13.65 13.91
C GLU A 290 -13.46 -13.48 12.47
N ASP A 291 -14.73 -13.08 12.33
CA ASP A 291 -15.32 -12.77 11.02
C ASP A 291 -15.17 -11.28 10.67
N ILE A 292 -15.57 -10.91 9.45
CA ILE A 292 -15.66 -9.53 8.98
C ILE A 292 -17.13 -9.12 8.97
N LYS A 293 -17.51 -8.28 9.93
CA LYS A 293 -18.85 -7.76 10.06
C LYS A 293 -18.81 -6.23 10.19
N ILE A 294 -19.33 -5.55 9.17
CA ILE A 294 -19.51 -4.11 9.16
C ILE A 294 -21.00 -3.81 9.20
N GLU A 295 -21.46 -3.23 10.31
CA GLU A 295 -22.83 -2.73 10.45
C GLU A 295 -22.85 -1.23 10.19
N VAL A 296 -23.66 -0.79 9.22
CA VAL A 296 -23.75 0.63 8.85
C VAL A 296 -25.10 1.17 9.28
N SER A 297 -25.09 2.25 10.05
CA SER A 297 -26.29 2.99 10.44
C SER A 297 -26.12 4.48 10.13
N SER A 298 -27.21 5.15 9.76
CA SER A 298 -27.22 6.60 9.60
C SER A 298 -27.26 7.26 10.97
N HIS A 299 -26.35 8.20 11.22
CA HIS A 299 -26.34 9.01 12.44
C HIS A 299 -26.75 10.46 12.15
N VAL A 300 -27.30 11.16 13.15
CA VAL A 300 -27.61 12.59 13.07
C VAL A 300 -26.35 13.39 12.76
N ALA A 301 -26.43 14.26 11.75
CA ALA A 301 -25.31 15.07 11.31
C ALA A 301 -24.79 15.99 12.42
N THR A 302 -23.49 15.92 12.70
CA THR A 302 -22.80 16.80 13.67
C THR A 302 -22.60 18.22 13.14
N ARG A 303 -22.65 18.40 11.81
CA ARG A 303 -22.55 19.71 11.14
C ARG A 303 -23.85 20.05 10.45
N LEU A 304 -24.21 21.33 10.49
CA LEU A 304 -25.40 21.84 9.80
C LEU A 304 -25.30 21.54 8.29
N PRO A 305 -26.39 21.05 7.67
CA PRO A 305 -26.45 20.86 6.23
C PRO A 305 -26.26 22.20 5.53
N TRP A 306 -25.61 22.15 4.36
CA TRP A 306 -25.39 23.33 3.52
C TRP A 306 -25.42 22.88 2.07
N ARG A 307 -26.06 23.68 1.20
CA ARG A 307 -26.14 23.41 -0.23
C ARG A 307 -25.95 24.73 -0.98
N LYS A 308 -24.99 24.75 -1.89
CA LYS A 308 -24.64 25.93 -2.70
C LYS A 308 -24.37 25.50 -4.14
N ALA A 309 -24.91 26.26 -5.08
CA ALA A 309 -24.57 26.16 -6.49
C ALA A 309 -23.64 27.31 -6.87
N TYR A 310 -22.57 26.98 -7.59
CA TYR A 310 -21.58 27.91 -8.12
C TYR A 310 -21.61 27.87 -9.64
N GLU A 311 -21.99 28.98 -10.26
CA GLU A 311 -22.07 29.12 -11.71
C GLU A 311 -20.81 29.85 -12.19
N LEU A 312 -20.01 29.19 -13.03
CA LEU A 312 -18.75 29.70 -13.57
C LEU A 312 -18.83 29.81 -15.09
N GLU A 313 -18.41 30.96 -15.63
CA GLU A 313 -18.38 31.20 -17.07
C GLU A 313 -17.05 31.78 -17.54
N CYS A 314 -16.64 31.41 -18.76
CA CYS A 314 -15.48 32.01 -19.42
C CYS A 314 -15.93 33.16 -20.33
N LEU A 315 -15.49 34.39 -20.06
CA LEU A 315 -15.89 35.59 -20.81
C LEU A 315 -15.22 35.72 -22.20
N GLU A 316 -14.31 34.82 -22.56
CA GLU A 316 -13.46 34.92 -23.77
C GLU A 316 -14.02 34.15 -24.97
N ASN A 317 -15.34 33.94 -25.04
CA ASN A 317 -16.02 33.18 -26.12
C ASN A 317 -15.62 31.70 -26.24
N HIS A 318 -15.09 31.09 -25.18
CA HIS A 318 -15.14 29.64 -25.04
C HIS A 318 -16.52 29.30 -24.48
N ASP A 319 -17.21 28.31 -25.06
CA ASP A 319 -18.54 27.83 -24.63
C ASP A 319 -18.51 27.13 -23.25
N PHE A 320 -17.65 27.62 -22.34
CA PHE A 320 -17.47 27.11 -21.01
C PHE A 320 -18.42 27.84 -20.07
N HIS A 321 -19.52 27.16 -19.75
CA HIS A 321 -20.53 27.59 -18.81
C HIS A 321 -20.97 26.39 -17.97
N GLU A 322 -20.56 26.34 -16.72
CA GLU A 322 -20.71 25.17 -15.85
C GLU A 322 -21.32 25.58 -14.51
N THR A 323 -22.24 24.76 -13.99
CA THR A 323 -22.84 24.94 -12.67
C THR A 323 -22.45 23.79 -11.76
N TYR A 324 -21.80 24.10 -10.64
CA TYR A 324 -21.31 23.12 -9.67
C TYR A 324 -22.17 23.12 -8.41
N TYR A 325 -22.85 22.00 -8.17
CA TYR A 325 -23.73 21.78 -7.03
C TYR A 325 -22.97 21.12 -5.87
N LEU A 326 -22.67 21.89 -4.82
CA LEU A 326 -21.84 21.46 -3.71
C LEU A 326 -22.65 21.46 -2.41
N GLY A 327 -22.38 20.51 -1.50
CA GLY A 327 -23.13 20.47 -0.25
C GLY A 327 -23.06 19.21 0.58
N ARG A 328 -23.75 19.28 1.73
CA ARG A 328 -24.05 18.18 2.65
C ARG A 328 -25.56 18.10 2.84
N ASN A 329 -26.11 16.89 2.88
CA ASN A 329 -27.49 16.65 3.28
C ASN A 329 -27.54 15.61 4.41
N GLY A 330 -28.48 15.78 5.33
CA GLY A 330 -28.80 14.76 6.35
C GLY A 330 -29.57 13.56 5.78
N GLU A 331 -30.18 13.71 4.59
CA GLU A 331 -30.94 12.68 3.87
C GLU A 331 -30.47 12.55 2.41
N ASP A 332 -29.15 12.47 2.15
CA ASP A 332 -28.65 12.11 0.81
C ASP A 332 -28.76 10.58 0.63
N SER A 333 -29.98 10.05 0.69
CA SER A 333 -30.27 8.61 0.75
C SER A 333 -29.65 7.84 -0.42
N LYS A 334 -29.65 8.42 -1.64
CA LYS A 334 -28.97 7.84 -2.80
C LYS A 334 -27.45 7.73 -2.60
N LEU A 335 -26.80 8.82 -2.17
CA LEU A 335 -25.35 8.83 -1.93
C LEU A 335 -24.96 7.95 -0.75
N PHE A 336 -25.75 7.94 0.32
CA PHE A 336 -25.61 7.02 1.44
C PHE A 336 -25.72 5.56 0.98
N ASN A 337 -26.74 5.22 0.18
CA ASN A 337 -26.91 3.87 -0.36
C ASN A 337 -25.74 3.47 -1.28
N LYS A 338 -25.20 4.40 -2.09
CA LYS A 338 -23.99 4.16 -2.90
C LYS A 338 -22.78 3.90 -1.99
N ILE A 339 -22.57 4.69 -0.94
CA ILE A 339 -21.49 4.46 0.04
C ILE A 339 -21.66 3.10 0.74
N VAL A 340 -22.87 2.74 1.15
CA VAL A 340 -23.17 1.42 1.74
C VAL A 340 -22.88 0.30 0.75
N ALA A 341 -23.25 0.46 -0.52
CA ALA A 341 -22.93 -0.50 -1.56
C ALA A 341 -21.41 -0.62 -1.76
N ASP A 342 -20.68 0.50 -1.80
CA ASP A 342 -19.23 0.51 -1.93
C ASP A 342 -18.54 -0.15 -0.75
N ILE A 343 -19.02 0.05 0.48
CA ILE A 343 -18.55 -0.70 1.67
C ILE A 343 -18.80 -2.19 1.47
N ARG A 344 -20.01 -2.60 1.08
CA ARG A 344 -20.35 -4.03 0.90
C ARG A 344 -19.53 -4.70 -0.21
N HIS A 345 -19.21 -3.94 -1.25
CA HIS A 345 -18.42 -4.42 -2.39
C HIS A 345 -16.92 -4.17 -2.24
N GLY A 346 -16.46 -3.63 -1.10
CA GLY A 346 -15.04 -3.34 -0.87
C GLY A 346 -14.45 -2.24 -1.74
N ARG A 347 -15.26 -1.38 -2.35
CA ARG A 347 -14.83 -0.32 -3.28
C ARG A 347 -14.33 0.95 -2.59
N LEU A 348 -14.02 0.88 -1.30
CA LEU A 348 -13.42 1.99 -0.55
C LEU A 348 -11.90 1.93 -0.61
N ASP A 349 -11.27 3.06 -0.27
CA ASP A 349 -9.83 3.08 -0.01
C ASP A 349 -9.44 1.96 0.99
N PRO A 350 -8.44 1.13 0.65
CA PRO A 350 -7.95 0.04 1.50
C PRO A 350 -7.73 0.39 2.98
N ALA A 351 -7.12 1.54 3.25
CA ALA A 351 -6.78 1.94 4.60
C ALA A 351 -8.04 2.37 5.38
N MET A 352 -9.02 2.96 4.69
CA MET A 352 -10.32 3.25 5.29
C MET A 352 -11.09 1.98 5.60
N TYR A 353 -11.10 1.01 4.67
CA TYR A 353 -11.77 -0.27 4.89
C TYR A 353 -11.17 -1.01 6.09
N LEU A 354 -9.84 -1.03 6.20
CA LEU A 354 -9.13 -1.64 7.31
C LEU A 354 -9.58 -1.10 8.67
N ASP A 355 -9.53 0.22 8.83
CA ASP A 355 -9.96 0.86 10.07
C ASP A 355 -11.44 0.57 10.37
N MET A 356 -12.31 0.49 9.34
CA MET A 356 -13.72 0.16 9.53
C MET A 356 -13.98 -1.25 10.05
N VAL A 357 -13.09 -2.20 9.76
CA VAL A 357 -13.18 -3.58 10.27
C VAL A 357 -12.59 -3.67 11.67
N GLN A 358 -11.45 -3.02 11.90
CA GLN A 358 -10.65 -3.22 13.11
C GLN A 358 -11.03 -2.31 14.27
N LYS A 359 -11.67 -1.16 14.01
CA LYS A 359 -12.04 -0.18 15.03
C LYS A 359 -13.56 -0.19 15.25
N GLU A 360 -13.96 -0.15 16.51
CA GLU A 360 -15.38 -0.17 16.89
C GLU A 360 -16.08 1.19 16.66
N ASP A 361 -15.36 2.29 16.86
CA ASP A 361 -15.91 3.66 16.81
C ASP A 361 -15.45 4.43 15.56
N VAL A 362 -15.98 4.03 14.41
CA VAL A 362 -15.73 4.71 13.13
C VAL A 362 -16.97 5.48 12.66
N SER A 363 -16.74 6.69 12.12
CA SER A 363 -17.78 7.44 11.44
C SER A 363 -17.33 7.88 10.06
N LEU A 364 -18.26 7.85 9.10
CA LEU A 364 -18.03 8.32 7.75
C LEU A 364 -18.71 9.68 7.56
N ASP A 365 -17.91 10.71 7.28
CA ASP A 365 -18.39 12.02 6.90
C ASP A 365 -18.25 12.21 5.39
N PHE A 366 -19.35 12.55 4.71
CA PHE A 366 -19.34 12.77 3.27
C PHE A 366 -19.99 14.09 2.85
N SER A 367 -19.51 14.64 1.72
CA SER A 367 -20.07 15.84 1.09
C SER A 367 -19.82 15.86 -0.42
N ARG A 368 -20.60 16.63 -1.18
CA ARG A 368 -20.29 16.95 -2.59
C ARG A 368 -19.32 18.11 -2.62
N GLU A 369 -18.16 17.91 -3.23
CA GLU A 369 -17.07 18.88 -3.27
C GLU A 369 -16.52 19.02 -4.69
N LEU A 370 -16.02 20.21 -5.00
CA LEU A 370 -15.40 20.50 -6.29
C LEU A 370 -13.93 20.08 -6.25
N TYR A 371 -13.48 19.41 -7.29
CA TYR A 371 -12.10 18.98 -7.46
C TYR A 371 -11.51 19.56 -8.73
N ARG A 372 -10.22 19.91 -8.67
CA ARG A 372 -9.42 20.36 -9.80
C ARG A 372 -8.30 19.38 -10.06
N CYS A 373 -8.19 18.92 -11.30
CA CYS A 373 -7.05 18.13 -11.75
C CYS A 373 -5.81 19.01 -11.81
N ARG A 374 -4.71 18.58 -11.17
CA ARG A 374 -3.41 19.29 -11.23
C ARG A 374 -2.78 19.27 -12.61
N HIS A 375 -3.06 18.23 -13.39
CA HIS A 375 -2.44 18.05 -14.70
C HIS A 375 -3.26 18.67 -15.84
N CYS A 376 -4.53 18.30 -16.02
CA CYS A 376 -5.33 18.79 -17.15
C CYS A 376 -6.18 20.02 -16.82
N GLY A 377 -6.19 20.48 -15.56
CA GLY A 377 -6.97 21.64 -15.13
C GLY A 377 -8.48 21.41 -15.06
N ASP A 378 -8.94 20.20 -15.40
CA ASP A 378 -10.35 19.80 -15.37
C ASP A 378 -10.99 20.02 -14.00
N LEU A 379 -12.25 20.45 -14.03
CA LEU A 379 -13.08 20.71 -12.84
C LEU A 379 -14.23 19.72 -12.84
N HIS A 380 -14.43 19.00 -11.75
CA HIS A 380 -15.53 18.04 -11.60
C HIS A 380 -16.01 18.00 -10.15
N VAL A 381 -17.31 17.80 -9.98
CA VAL A 381 -17.89 17.51 -8.67
C VAL A 381 -17.76 16.02 -8.41
N THR A 382 -17.30 15.66 -7.23
CA THR A 382 -17.39 14.28 -6.76
C THR A 382 -17.73 14.27 -5.27
N ARG A 383 -18.09 13.10 -4.75
CA ARG A 383 -18.23 12.92 -3.32
C ARG A 383 -16.84 13.09 -2.69
N ARG A 384 -16.79 13.64 -1.49
CA ARG A 384 -15.65 13.56 -0.59
C ARG A 384 -16.07 12.64 0.53
N LEU A 385 -15.37 11.53 0.70
CA LEU A 385 -15.56 10.61 1.81
C LEU A 385 -14.41 10.77 2.80
N ARG A 386 -14.75 10.80 4.09
CA ARG A 386 -13.78 10.86 5.18
C ARG A 386 -14.13 9.86 6.25
N LEU A 387 -13.14 9.03 6.60
CA LEU A 387 -13.19 8.24 7.80
C LEU A 387 -12.75 9.10 8.97
N VAL A 388 -13.55 9.12 10.02
CA VAL A 388 -13.30 9.86 11.26
C VAL A 388 -13.28 8.85 12.40
N THR A 389 -12.14 8.77 13.07
CA THR A 389 -11.94 8.00 14.30
C THR A 389 -11.65 8.99 15.45
N PRO A 390 -11.62 8.54 16.72
CA PRO A 390 -11.23 9.40 17.83
C PRO A 390 -9.82 10.01 17.68
N GLU A 391 -8.92 9.29 17.02
CA GLU A 391 -7.49 9.63 16.93
C GLU A 391 -7.16 10.45 15.67
N SER A 392 -7.88 10.23 14.57
CA SER A 392 -7.50 10.78 13.28
C SER A 392 -8.66 10.94 12.30
N THR A 393 -8.37 11.59 11.17
CA THR A 393 -9.30 11.67 10.05
C THR A 393 -8.55 11.34 8.77
N MET A 394 -9.04 10.35 8.05
CA MET A 394 -8.53 9.94 6.74
C MET A 394 -9.50 10.40 5.65
N SER A 395 -8.99 10.87 4.51
CA SER A 395 -9.81 11.24 3.35
C SER A 395 -9.45 10.35 2.17
N GLU A 396 -10.46 9.85 1.49
CA GLU A 396 -10.28 9.08 0.26
C GLU A 396 -9.55 9.93 -0.79
N PRO A 397 -8.50 9.39 -1.44
CA PRO A 397 -7.86 10.08 -2.55
C PRO A 397 -8.77 10.07 -3.78
N TYR A 398 -8.89 11.23 -4.45
CA TYR A 398 -9.65 11.34 -5.70
C TYR A 398 -8.72 11.53 -6.89
N TYR A 399 -9.05 10.84 -7.98
CA TYR A 399 -8.34 10.89 -9.25
C TYR A 399 -9.24 11.50 -10.32
N CYS A 400 -8.67 12.26 -11.23
CA CYS A 400 -9.41 12.95 -12.28
C CYS A 400 -9.95 11.92 -13.29
N PRO A 401 -11.26 11.91 -13.58
CA PRO A 401 -11.86 10.92 -14.49
C PRO A 401 -11.32 11.06 -15.92
N LYS A 402 -10.96 12.27 -16.36
CA LYS A 402 -10.42 12.49 -17.71
C LYS A 402 -9.00 11.97 -17.92
N CYS A 403 -8.21 11.85 -16.85
CA CYS A 403 -6.79 11.62 -17.03
C CYS A 403 -6.08 10.87 -15.91
N GLY A 404 -6.75 10.39 -14.87
CA GLY A 404 -6.15 9.56 -13.81
C GLY A 404 -5.19 10.28 -12.84
N GLU A 405 -4.91 11.58 -13.00
CA GLU A 405 -4.05 12.30 -12.04
C GLU A 405 -4.79 12.57 -10.75
N ARG A 406 -4.07 12.58 -9.61
CA ARG A 406 -4.65 13.01 -8.34
C ARG A 406 -5.24 14.42 -8.43
N SER A 407 -6.53 14.50 -8.15
CA SER A 407 -7.26 15.76 -8.07
C SER A 407 -7.07 16.40 -6.69
N SER A 408 -7.12 17.73 -6.65
CA SER A 408 -7.12 18.50 -5.40
C SER A 408 -8.47 19.12 -5.16
N GLN A 409 -8.98 18.97 -3.94
CA GLN A 409 -10.22 19.63 -3.54
C GLN A 409 -10.03 21.16 -3.65
N VAL A 410 -10.95 21.81 -4.35
CA VAL A 410 -11.06 23.26 -4.38
C VAL A 410 -11.83 23.70 -3.14
N LYS A 411 -11.15 24.41 -2.23
CA LYS A 411 -11.81 25.03 -1.09
C LYS A 411 -12.81 26.08 -1.61
N ARG A 412 -13.98 26.20 -0.97
CA ARG A 412 -15.04 27.14 -1.39
C ARG A 412 -14.55 28.57 -1.60
N VAL A 413 -13.69 29.04 -0.70
CA VAL A 413 -13.06 30.37 -0.78
C VAL A 413 -12.17 30.58 -2.01
N HIS A 414 -11.77 29.52 -2.71
CA HIS A 414 -10.94 29.56 -3.91
C HIS A 414 -11.72 29.29 -5.19
N ILE A 415 -13.04 29.05 -5.13
CA ILE A 415 -13.86 28.79 -6.33
C ILE A 415 -13.88 30.03 -7.23
N ALA A 416 -14.03 31.22 -6.64
CA ALA A 416 -13.99 32.49 -7.36
C ALA A 416 -12.64 32.82 -8.02
N SER A 417 -11.57 32.11 -7.65
CA SER A 417 -10.22 32.29 -8.22
C SER A 417 -9.84 31.20 -9.21
N LEU A 418 -10.80 30.40 -9.68
CA LEU A 418 -10.54 29.36 -10.67
C LEU A 418 -10.29 29.96 -12.05
N ASN A 419 -9.40 29.30 -12.78
CA ASN A 419 -9.11 29.63 -14.17
C ASN A 419 -9.81 28.64 -15.10
N CYS A 420 -10.19 29.11 -16.28
CA CYS A 420 -10.76 28.30 -17.33
C CYS A 420 -9.81 27.13 -17.67
N PRO A 421 -10.30 25.89 -17.72
CA PRO A 421 -9.49 24.74 -18.10
C PRO A 421 -8.90 24.84 -19.52
N VAL A 422 -9.55 25.61 -20.41
CA VAL A 422 -9.17 25.76 -21.83
C VAL A 422 -8.14 26.88 -22.03
N CYS A 423 -8.44 28.10 -21.58
CA CYS A 423 -7.60 29.27 -21.87
C CYS A 423 -6.78 29.78 -20.69
N HIS A 424 -6.93 29.16 -19.51
CA HIS A 424 -6.23 29.49 -18.27
C HIS A 424 -6.42 30.93 -17.76
N ARG A 425 -7.36 31.71 -18.32
CA ARG A 425 -7.79 33.00 -17.77
C ARG A 425 -8.78 32.81 -16.62
N PRO A 426 -8.91 33.78 -15.70
CA PRO A 426 -9.89 33.73 -14.62
C PRO A 426 -11.31 33.52 -15.13
N LEU A 427 -12.07 32.67 -14.44
CA LEU A 427 -13.51 32.49 -14.67
C LEU A 427 -14.29 33.59 -13.97
N ASP A 428 -15.40 34.00 -14.58
CA ASP A 428 -16.39 34.84 -13.90
C ASP A 428 -17.30 33.95 -13.06
N MET A 429 -17.50 34.33 -11.80
CA MET A 429 -18.37 33.61 -10.87
C MET A 429 -19.60 34.43 -10.58
N LYS A 430 -20.77 33.91 -10.94
CA LYS A 430 -22.04 34.55 -10.58
C LYS A 430 -22.33 34.40 -9.09
N PRO A 431 -23.21 35.24 -8.51
CA PRO A 431 -23.58 35.14 -7.10
C PRO A 431 -24.02 33.72 -6.71
N GLU A 432 -23.52 33.25 -5.56
CA GLU A 432 -23.84 31.91 -5.07
C GLU A 432 -25.35 31.72 -4.86
N LYS A 433 -25.88 30.60 -5.34
CA LYS A 433 -27.30 30.24 -5.20
C LYS A 433 -27.46 29.16 -4.14
N VAL A 434 -28.54 29.21 -3.36
CA VAL A 434 -28.95 28.05 -2.55
C VAL A 434 -29.58 27.03 -3.50
N TRP A 435 -29.15 25.79 -3.41
CA TRP A 435 -29.69 24.70 -4.23
C TRP A 435 -30.51 23.75 -3.36
N TYR A 436 -31.69 23.39 -3.86
CA TYR A 436 -32.60 22.43 -3.28
C TYR A 436 -32.66 21.26 -4.25
N ALA A 437 -32.26 20.07 -3.82
CA ALA A 437 -32.24 18.89 -4.69
C ALA A 437 -33.64 18.60 -5.22
N SER A 438 -33.82 18.64 -6.53
CA SER A 438 -34.93 18.00 -7.24
C SER A 438 -34.48 16.61 -7.71
N ASP A 439 -35.43 15.68 -7.80
CA ASP A 439 -35.18 14.25 -8.06
C ASP A 439 -34.43 13.94 -9.38
N GLU A 440 -34.39 14.88 -10.33
CA GLU A 440 -33.85 14.72 -11.70
C GLU A 440 -32.34 15.00 -11.85
N GLU A 441 -31.69 15.72 -10.92
CA GLU A 441 -30.26 16.12 -11.08
C GLU A 441 -29.26 15.15 -10.42
N ASP A 442 -29.77 14.15 -9.69
CA ASP A 442 -28.96 13.27 -8.84
C ASP A 442 -28.19 12.18 -9.60
N ASP A 443 -28.46 12.02 -10.91
CA ASP A 443 -27.89 10.93 -11.71
C ASP A 443 -26.49 11.25 -12.27
N SER A 444 -26.09 12.53 -12.30
CA SER A 444 -24.79 12.96 -12.87
C SER A 444 -23.55 12.42 -12.12
N ILE A 445 -23.69 12.00 -10.86
CA ILE A 445 -22.64 11.34 -10.04
C ILE A 445 -22.89 9.82 -9.92
N LEU A 446 -24.08 9.35 -10.34
CA LEU A 446 -24.45 7.93 -10.34
C LEU A 446 -24.11 7.23 -11.66
N LEU A 447 -23.86 7.98 -12.74
CA LEU A 447 -23.46 7.46 -14.06
C LEU A 447 -21.99 7.01 -14.15
N GLU A 448 -21.30 6.86 -13.02
CA GLU A 448 -20.09 6.02 -12.95
C GLU A 448 -20.56 4.57 -12.76
N GLU A 449 -20.98 3.93 -13.86
CA GLU A 449 -21.13 2.46 -13.95
C GLU A 449 -19.77 1.76 -14.06
#